data_AF-A0A160VI99-F1
#
_entry.id   AF-A0A160VI99-F1
#
_cell.length_a   1.000
_cell.length_b   1.000
_cell.length_c   1.000
_cell.angle_alpha   90.00
_cell.angle_beta   90.00
_cell.angle_gamma   90.00
#
_symmetry.space_group_name_H-M   'P 1'
#
loop_
_entity.id
_entity.type
_entity.pdbx_description
1 polymer ?
#
loop_
_entity_poly.entity_id
_entity_poly.type
_entity_poly.pdbx_seq_one_letter_code
_entity_poly.pdbx_strand_id
1 'polypeptide(L)'
;MQLGLDQVSALVMTADSLANLGMQAFCVAIGQSALAPVLGPVVGDYAGTTLTALLTAGVETADAIAQTGAATGAYSVGVLAGAGVDINDSDHDFDGTNGRLVFQVGNNCIPRNQYVAVQSNWVNTGTVGVNSDESLIPKEFALYDNFPNPFNPTTQIAVDLPEAATTEITVWNIMGQRVATLYKGDLNAGHHTLNFDGRDSNGKQLTSGMYLYRVAAGKYNATKKMTLMK
;
A
#
# COMPACT_ATOMS: atom_id res chain seq x y z
N MET A 1 45.01 -19.20 9.95
CA MET A 1 45.52 -18.80 8.62
C MET A 1 46.33 -19.96 8.04
N GLN A 2 45.72 -20.84 7.25
CA GLN A 2 46.35 -22.11 6.81
C GLN A 2 46.72 -22.14 5.31
N LEU A 3 46.62 -21.00 4.60
CA LEU A 3 46.86 -20.92 3.14
C LEU A 3 47.79 -19.77 2.68
N GLY A 4 48.45 -19.05 3.59
CA GLY A 4 49.39 -17.97 3.23
C GLY A 4 48.76 -16.73 2.56
N LEU A 5 47.44 -16.64 2.51
CA LEU A 5 46.68 -15.50 2.01
C LEU A 5 46.57 -14.41 3.09
N ASP A 6 46.63 -13.15 2.67
CA ASP A 6 46.29 -12.02 3.55
C ASP A 6 44.79 -12.04 3.89
N GLN A 7 44.42 -11.36 4.99
CA GLN A 7 43.05 -11.38 5.51
C GLN A 7 42.01 -10.86 4.51
N VAL A 8 42.40 -9.90 3.67
CA VAL A 8 41.50 -9.28 2.70
C VAL A 8 41.24 -10.24 1.54
N SER A 9 42.30 -10.83 0.97
CA SER A 9 42.17 -11.84 -0.07
C SER A 9 41.34 -13.05 0.39
N ALA A 10 41.56 -13.52 1.63
CA ALA A 10 40.79 -14.62 2.20
C ALA A 10 39.30 -14.29 2.37
N LEU A 11 38.99 -13.05 2.76
CA LEU A 11 37.61 -12.58 2.91
C LEU A 11 36.90 -12.49 1.56
N VAL A 12 37.55 -11.91 0.54
CA VAL A 12 37.01 -11.80 -0.82
C VAL A 12 36.74 -13.18 -1.42
N MET A 13 37.67 -14.13 -1.29
CA MET A 13 37.47 -15.50 -1.74
C MET A 13 36.31 -16.21 -1.01
N THR A 14 36.11 -15.88 0.27
CA THR A 14 34.99 -16.44 1.03
C THR A 14 33.66 -15.87 0.54
N ALA A 15 33.60 -14.57 0.23
CA ALA A 15 32.39 -13.93 -0.30
C ALA A 15 32.00 -14.50 -1.67
N ASP A 16 32.97 -14.63 -2.59
CA ASP A 16 32.77 -15.25 -3.91
C ASP A 16 32.24 -16.68 -3.78
N SER A 17 32.92 -17.52 -3.00
CA SER A 17 32.55 -18.93 -2.82
C SER A 17 31.17 -19.07 -2.17
N LEU A 18 30.87 -18.28 -1.13
CA LEU A 18 29.58 -18.35 -0.44
C LEU A 18 28.42 -17.92 -1.36
N ALA A 19 28.60 -16.84 -2.11
CA ALA A 19 27.59 -16.35 -3.06
C ALA A 19 27.38 -17.35 -4.21
N ASN A 20 28.45 -17.97 -4.70
CA ASN A 20 28.39 -19.02 -5.72
C ASN A 20 27.62 -20.25 -5.23
N LEU A 21 27.99 -20.81 -4.07
CA LEU A 21 27.27 -21.95 -3.50
C LEU A 21 25.82 -21.60 -3.14
N GLY A 22 25.59 -20.42 -2.59
CA GLY A 22 24.25 -19.94 -2.23
C GLY A 22 23.33 -19.86 -3.44
N MET A 23 23.82 -19.30 -4.55
CA MET A 23 23.06 -19.21 -5.79
C MET A 23 22.81 -20.59 -6.43
N GLN A 24 23.80 -21.49 -6.40
CA GLN A 24 23.61 -22.88 -6.85
C GLN A 24 22.51 -23.59 -6.05
N ALA A 25 22.57 -23.49 -4.71
CA ALA A 25 21.58 -24.08 -3.83
C ALA A 25 20.18 -23.48 -4.06
N PHE A 26 20.10 -22.17 -4.26
CA PHE A 26 18.84 -21.48 -4.55
C PHE A 26 18.23 -21.94 -5.87
N CYS A 27 19.02 -22.04 -6.95
CA CYS A 27 18.58 -22.55 -8.24
C CYS A 27 18.00 -23.97 -8.12
N VAL A 28 18.63 -24.84 -7.34
CA VAL A 28 18.10 -26.19 -7.05
C VAL A 28 16.78 -26.11 -6.27
N ALA A 29 16.69 -25.23 -5.27
CA ALA A 29 15.50 -25.07 -4.43
C ALA A 29 14.28 -24.59 -5.22
N ILE A 30 14.46 -23.70 -6.22
CA ILE A 30 13.37 -23.19 -7.07
C ILE A 30 13.08 -24.08 -8.29
N GLY A 31 13.67 -25.27 -8.38
CA GLY A 31 13.47 -26.20 -9.50
C GLY A 31 14.22 -25.85 -10.79
N GLN A 32 15.15 -24.90 -10.75
CA GLN A 32 15.97 -24.44 -11.88
C GLN A 32 17.40 -25.00 -11.80
N SER A 33 17.54 -26.29 -11.51
CA SER A 33 18.86 -26.92 -11.27
C SER A 33 19.82 -26.86 -12.47
N ALA A 34 19.30 -26.78 -13.69
CA ALA A 34 20.10 -26.61 -14.92
C ALA A 34 20.84 -25.27 -14.97
N LEU A 35 20.32 -24.24 -14.29
CA LEU A 35 20.92 -22.91 -14.23
C LEU A 35 21.98 -22.78 -13.13
N ALA A 36 21.97 -23.66 -12.13
CA ALA A 36 22.91 -23.61 -11.01
C ALA A 36 24.40 -23.47 -11.42
N PRO A 37 24.97 -24.32 -12.31
CA PRO A 37 26.38 -24.22 -12.66
C PRO A 37 26.71 -22.97 -13.51
N VAL A 38 25.71 -22.30 -14.07
CA VAL A 38 25.88 -21.10 -14.89
C VAL A 38 25.77 -19.84 -14.03
N LEU A 39 24.73 -19.74 -13.20
CA LEU A 39 24.45 -18.52 -12.43
C LEU A 39 25.28 -18.44 -11.15
N GLY A 40 25.67 -19.58 -10.57
CA GLY A 40 26.52 -19.63 -9.38
C GLY A 40 27.81 -18.82 -9.52
N PRO A 41 28.69 -19.15 -10.48
CA PRO A 41 29.95 -18.43 -10.68
C PRO A 41 29.75 -16.94 -10.99
N VAL A 42 28.67 -16.57 -11.69
CA VAL A 42 28.35 -15.17 -12.03
C VAL A 42 28.01 -14.35 -10.79
N VAL A 43 27.19 -14.91 -9.88
CA VAL A 43 26.83 -14.24 -8.62
C VAL A 43 28.00 -14.22 -7.63
N GLY A 44 28.84 -15.26 -7.64
CA GLY A 44 30.11 -15.30 -6.90
C GLY A 44 31.05 -14.16 -7.28
N ASP A 45 31.36 -14.04 -8.57
CA ASP A 45 32.29 -13.05 -9.09
C ASP A 45 31.82 -11.62 -8.78
N TYR A 46 30.50 -11.38 -8.87
CA TYR A 46 29.91 -10.11 -8.48
C TYR A 46 30.12 -9.78 -6.99
N ALA A 47 29.95 -10.76 -6.09
CA ALA A 47 30.18 -10.57 -4.66
C ALA A 47 31.65 -10.25 -4.37
N GLY A 48 32.57 -10.97 -4.99
CA GLY A 48 34.02 -10.76 -4.83
C GLY A 48 34.47 -9.39 -5.33
N THR A 49 34.04 -9.00 -6.53
CA THR A 49 34.37 -7.69 -7.14
C THR A 49 33.76 -6.53 -6.35
N THR A 50 32.51 -6.65 -5.88
CA THR A 50 31.85 -5.62 -5.07
C THR A 50 32.55 -5.43 -3.73
N LEU A 51 32.89 -6.52 -3.04
CA LEU A 51 33.60 -6.43 -1.77
C LEU A 51 34.99 -5.81 -1.93
N THR A 52 35.70 -6.18 -2.99
CA THR A 52 37.01 -5.60 -3.32
C THR A 52 36.89 -4.09 -3.56
N ALA A 53 35.86 -3.66 -4.30
CA ALA A 53 35.62 -2.25 -4.58
C ALA A 53 35.33 -1.44 -3.30
N LEU A 54 34.50 -1.96 -2.41
CA LEU A 54 34.13 -1.30 -1.14
C LEU A 54 35.32 -1.20 -0.18
N LEU A 55 36.10 -2.27 -0.04
CA LEU A 55 37.31 -2.26 0.78
C LEU A 55 38.37 -1.29 0.21
N THR A 56 38.51 -1.24 -1.13
CA THR A 56 39.42 -0.28 -1.79
C THR A 56 38.95 1.16 -1.61
N ALA A 57 37.64 1.39 -1.54
CA ALA A 57 37.04 2.70 -1.26
C ALA A 57 37.16 3.13 0.23
N GLY A 58 37.73 2.28 1.10
CA GLY A 58 37.93 2.58 2.52
C GLY A 58 36.69 2.41 3.39
N VAL A 59 35.69 1.67 2.92
CA VAL A 59 34.51 1.31 3.72
C VAL A 59 34.93 0.36 4.84
N GLU A 60 34.37 0.54 6.04
CA GLU A 60 34.63 -0.34 7.18
C GLU A 60 34.23 -1.79 6.85
N THR A 61 35.02 -2.77 7.30
CA THR A 61 34.88 -4.17 6.88
C THR A 61 33.48 -4.72 7.14
N ALA A 62 32.87 -4.42 8.29
CA ALA A 62 31.51 -4.88 8.60
C ALA A 62 30.47 -4.30 7.64
N ASP A 63 30.55 -2.99 7.36
CA ASP A 63 29.67 -2.31 6.42
C ASP A 63 29.89 -2.78 4.98
N ALA A 64 31.14 -3.04 4.58
CA ALA A 64 31.48 -3.54 3.25
C ALA A 64 30.87 -4.93 3.02
N ILE A 65 30.89 -5.81 4.03
CA ILE A 65 30.24 -7.13 3.97
C ILE A 65 28.73 -6.98 3.85
N ALA A 66 28.11 -6.12 4.68
CA ALA A 66 26.66 -5.92 4.66
C ALA A 66 26.17 -5.36 3.30
N GLN A 67 26.88 -4.35 2.76
CA GLN A 67 26.58 -3.75 1.47
C GLN A 67 26.80 -4.74 0.32
N THR A 68 27.88 -5.53 0.37
CA THR A 68 28.13 -6.59 -0.62
C THR A 68 27.00 -7.61 -0.60
N GLY A 69 26.55 -8.05 0.57
CA GLY A 69 25.45 -9.00 0.71
C GLY A 69 24.14 -8.48 0.11
N ALA A 70 23.77 -7.24 0.41
CA ALA A 70 22.58 -6.60 -0.15
C ALA A 70 22.65 -6.44 -1.67
N ALA A 71 23.79 -5.97 -2.19
CA ALA A 71 24.01 -5.80 -3.63
C ALA A 71 23.97 -7.16 -4.36
N THR A 72 24.61 -8.18 -3.79
CA THR A 72 24.65 -9.55 -4.36
C THR A 72 23.25 -10.18 -4.39
N GLY A 73 22.42 -9.94 -3.35
CA GLY A 73 21.04 -10.37 -3.32
C GLY A 73 20.16 -9.70 -4.39
N ALA A 74 20.34 -8.41 -4.64
CA ALA A 74 19.64 -7.73 -5.74
C ALA A 74 20.13 -8.20 -7.12
N TYR A 75 21.44 -8.41 -7.25
CA TYR A 75 22.05 -8.90 -8.48
C TYR A 75 21.59 -10.32 -8.85
N SER A 76 21.47 -11.23 -7.87
CA SER A 76 21.02 -12.60 -8.12
C SER A 76 19.60 -12.67 -8.70
N VAL A 77 18.70 -11.79 -8.25
CA VAL A 77 17.35 -11.60 -8.83
C VAL A 77 17.45 -11.15 -10.29
N GLY A 78 18.29 -10.17 -10.59
CA GLY A 78 18.49 -9.71 -11.98
C GLY A 78 19.06 -10.79 -12.90
N VAL A 79 20.00 -11.60 -12.40
CA VAL A 79 20.62 -12.71 -13.15
C VAL A 79 19.61 -13.82 -13.45
N LEU A 80 18.71 -14.12 -12.52
CA LEU A 80 17.60 -15.06 -12.72
C LEU A 80 16.61 -14.57 -13.78
N ALA A 81 16.19 -13.32 -13.69
CA ALA A 81 15.31 -12.70 -14.70
C ALA A 81 15.97 -12.72 -16.08
N GLY A 82 17.26 -12.38 -16.17
CA GLY A 82 18.04 -12.46 -17.41
C GLY A 82 18.19 -13.89 -17.96
N ALA A 83 18.13 -14.90 -17.11
CA ALA A 83 18.12 -16.31 -17.50
C ALA A 83 16.72 -16.83 -17.89
N GLY A 84 15.70 -15.96 -17.92
CA GLY A 84 14.33 -16.32 -18.26
C GLY A 84 13.57 -17.02 -17.14
N VAL A 85 14.03 -16.89 -15.89
CA VAL A 85 13.26 -17.34 -14.73
C VAL A 85 12.26 -16.25 -14.38
N ASP A 86 10.97 -16.57 -14.48
CA ASP A 86 9.90 -15.67 -14.08
C ASP A 86 9.92 -15.47 -12.57
N ILE A 87 10.33 -14.27 -12.15
CA ILE A 87 10.32 -13.87 -10.74
C ILE A 87 8.94 -13.26 -10.47
N ASN A 88 7.99 -14.14 -10.12
CA ASN A 88 6.61 -13.75 -9.87
C ASN A 88 6.45 -13.24 -8.42
N ASP A 89 6.12 -11.96 -8.27
CA ASP A 89 5.81 -11.30 -6.98
C ASP A 89 4.35 -11.52 -6.51
N SER A 90 3.64 -12.42 -7.20
CA SER A 90 2.38 -13.05 -6.82
C SER A 90 1.08 -12.26 -7.04
N ASP A 91 0.98 -11.31 -7.99
CA ASP A 91 -0.31 -10.89 -8.62
C ASP A 91 -0.30 -9.60 -9.48
N HIS A 92 0.85 -9.07 -9.93
CA HIS A 92 0.86 -7.78 -10.64
C HIS A 92 1.42 -7.80 -12.08
N ASP A 93 1.66 -8.97 -12.66
CA ASP A 93 2.02 -9.14 -14.07
C ASP A 93 0.80 -9.49 -14.94
N PHE A 94 0.65 -8.78 -16.06
CA PHE A 94 -0.45 -8.99 -17.00
C PHE A 94 -0.18 -10.21 -17.89
N ASP A 95 -0.99 -11.26 -17.76
CA ASP A 95 -0.84 -12.51 -18.54
C ASP A 95 -1.87 -12.65 -19.69
N GLY A 96 -2.60 -11.58 -20.00
CA GLY A 96 -3.64 -11.59 -21.05
C GLY A 96 -4.92 -12.36 -20.69
N THR A 97 -4.94 -13.10 -19.59
CA THR A 97 -6.09 -13.86 -19.09
C THR A 97 -6.69 -13.20 -17.84
N ASN A 98 -5.85 -12.70 -16.93
CA ASN A 98 -6.22 -11.89 -15.78
C ASN A 98 -5.18 -10.79 -15.51
N GLY A 99 -5.62 -9.65 -15.00
CA GLY A 99 -4.74 -8.50 -14.71
C GLY A 99 -5.16 -7.21 -15.44
N ARG A 100 -6.42 -6.80 -15.31
CA ARG A 100 -6.84 -5.48 -15.79
C ARG A 100 -6.82 -4.49 -14.64
N LEU A 101 -5.92 -3.51 -14.70
CA LEU A 101 -6.06 -2.25 -13.97
C LEU A 101 -7.33 -1.54 -14.49
N VAL A 102 -8.45 -1.67 -13.77
CA VAL A 102 -9.70 -0.99 -14.09
C VAL A 102 -9.74 0.32 -13.31
N PHE A 103 -9.46 1.44 -14.00
CA PHE A 103 -9.79 2.76 -13.47
C PHE A 103 -11.24 3.08 -13.83
N GLN A 104 -12.13 3.05 -12.83
CA GLN A 104 -13.52 3.45 -13.01
C GLN A 104 -13.61 4.98 -12.94
N VAL A 105 -13.69 5.64 -14.09
CA VAL A 105 -13.91 7.09 -14.17
C VAL A 105 -15.37 7.34 -14.54
N GLY A 106 -16.22 7.46 -13.51
CA GLY A 106 -17.68 7.54 -13.68
C GLY A 106 -18.34 6.19 -14.05
N ASN A 107 -19.64 6.21 -14.33
CA ASN A 107 -20.46 5.00 -14.56
C ASN A 107 -20.28 4.30 -15.92
N ASN A 108 -19.22 4.64 -16.67
CA ASN A 108 -18.94 4.01 -17.96
C ASN A 108 -17.59 3.27 -17.92
N CYS A 109 -17.66 1.96 -18.10
CA CYS A 109 -16.50 1.13 -18.41
C CYS A 109 -16.08 1.39 -19.86
N ILE A 110 -15.06 2.22 -20.08
CA ILE A 110 -14.48 2.41 -21.41
C ILE A 110 -13.27 1.48 -21.56
N PRO A 111 -13.35 0.37 -22.31
CA PRO A 111 -12.17 -0.38 -22.71
C PRO A 111 -11.38 0.47 -23.71
N ARG A 112 -10.37 1.19 -23.21
CA ARG A 112 -9.48 1.98 -24.05
C ARG A 112 -8.22 1.17 -24.32
N ASN A 113 -8.13 0.57 -25.51
CA ASN A 113 -6.94 -0.16 -25.95
C ASN A 113 -5.91 0.83 -26.52
N GLN A 114 -5.31 1.63 -25.64
CA GLN A 114 -4.24 2.57 -25.98
C GLN A 114 -3.12 2.40 -24.97
N TYR A 115 -1.88 2.29 -25.47
CA TYR A 115 -0.69 2.42 -24.65
C TYR A 115 -0.64 3.85 -24.11
N VAL A 116 -1.02 4.03 -22.84
CA VAL A 116 -0.86 5.31 -22.15
C VAL A 116 0.40 5.20 -21.30
N ALA A 117 1.33 6.13 -21.48
CA ALA A 117 2.46 6.23 -20.58
C ALA A 117 1.96 6.55 -19.18
N VAL A 118 2.03 5.58 -18.27
CA VAL A 118 1.81 5.79 -16.85
C VAL A 118 3.11 6.36 -16.30
N GLN A 119 3.16 7.67 -16.09
CA GLN A 119 4.26 8.27 -15.35
C GLN A 119 4.06 7.96 -13.87
N SER A 120 4.78 6.95 -13.38
CA SER A 120 4.90 6.68 -11.95
C SER A 120 5.72 7.80 -11.30
N ASN A 121 5.04 8.75 -10.67
CA ASN A 121 5.68 9.71 -9.78
C ASN A 121 5.91 9.04 -8.43
N TRP A 122 7.18 8.87 -8.05
CA TRP A 122 7.56 8.53 -6.69
C TRP A 122 7.30 9.73 -5.80
N VAL A 123 6.12 9.78 -5.18
CA VAL A 123 5.85 10.72 -4.11
C VAL A 123 6.49 10.13 -2.86
N ASN A 124 7.49 10.83 -2.29
CA ASN A 124 7.93 10.57 -0.93
C ASN A 124 6.78 10.95 -0.01
N THR A 125 5.87 10.01 0.23
CA THR A 125 5.00 10.10 1.40
C THR A 125 5.93 9.86 2.57
N GLY A 126 6.13 10.88 3.41
CA GLY A 126 6.93 10.73 4.62
C GLY A 126 6.47 9.50 5.38
N THR A 127 7.41 8.83 6.05
CA THR A 127 7.20 7.62 6.84
C THR A 127 5.98 7.77 7.75
N VAL A 128 4.81 7.31 7.29
CA VAL A 128 3.72 6.97 8.17
C VAL A 128 4.10 5.62 8.73
N GLY A 129 4.69 5.64 9.92
CA GLY A 129 4.98 4.43 10.66
C GLY A 129 3.71 3.60 10.78
N VAL A 130 3.73 2.40 10.23
CA VAL A 130 2.69 1.41 10.49
C VAL A 130 2.98 0.90 11.91
N ASN A 131 2.40 1.55 12.91
CA ASN A 131 2.36 1.00 14.26
C ASN A 131 1.38 -0.17 14.24
N SER A 132 1.92 -1.37 14.12
CA SER A 132 1.16 -2.61 14.03
C SER A 132 0.60 -3.12 15.37
N ASP A 133 0.46 -2.30 16.41
CA ASP A 133 0.01 -2.76 17.74
C ASP A 133 -0.76 -1.75 18.63
N GLU A 134 -1.60 -0.87 18.07
CA GLU A 134 -2.77 -0.35 18.79
C GLU A 134 -3.92 -0.10 17.82
N SER A 135 -4.88 -1.04 17.81
CA SER A 135 -6.30 -0.89 17.45
C SER A 135 -6.65 0.29 16.51
N LEU A 136 -6.96 -0.03 15.24
CA LEU A 136 -7.67 0.86 14.30
C LEU A 136 -9.09 1.28 14.77
N ILE A 137 -9.47 0.93 16.00
CA ILE A 137 -10.74 1.28 16.62
C ILE A 137 -10.53 2.60 17.38
N PRO A 138 -11.29 3.66 17.04
CA PRO A 138 -11.26 4.91 17.78
C PRO A 138 -11.50 4.69 19.28
N LYS A 139 -10.71 5.33 20.14
CA LYS A 139 -10.91 5.22 21.61
C LYS A 139 -12.11 6.01 22.10
N GLU A 140 -12.56 7.00 21.32
CA GLU A 140 -13.65 7.91 21.65
C GLU A 140 -14.61 8.06 20.46
N PHE A 141 -15.86 8.42 20.76
CA PHE A 141 -16.84 8.74 19.73
C PHE A 141 -16.59 10.16 19.20
N ALA A 142 -16.46 10.30 17.89
CA ALA A 142 -16.32 11.58 17.23
C ALA A 142 -17.20 11.65 15.97
N LEU A 143 -17.96 12.74 15.85
CA LEU A 143 -18.63 13.10 14.60
C LEU A 143 -17.82 14.22 13.95
N TYR A 144 -17.34 14.00 12.73
CA TYR A 144 -16.51 14.96 12.01
C TYR A 144 -17.36 15.94 11.19
N ASP A 145 -16.79 17.11 10.90
CA ASP A 145 -17.39 18.04 9.95
C ASP A 145 -17.46 17.41 8.56
N ASN A 146 -18.53 17.71 7.83
CA ASN A 146 -18.70 17.17 6.49
C ASN A 146 -17.73 17.87 5.52
N PHE A 147 -17.16 17.13 4.58
CA PHE A 147 -16.24 17.68 3.58
C PHE A 147 -16.62 17.22 2.16
N PRO A 148 -16.74 18.15 1.19
CA PRO A 148 -16.66 19.61 1.32
C PRO A 148 -17.85 20.22 2.08
N ASN A 149 -17.70 21.43 2.64
CA ASN A 149 -18.77 22.27 3.20
C ASN A 149 -18.43 23.76 3.00
N PRO A 150 -19.19 24.56 2.23
CA PRO A 150 -20.43 24.21 1.51
C PRO A 150 -20.23 23.11 0.45
N PHE A 151 -21.27 22.31 0.22
CA PHE A 151 -21.22 21.19 -0.74
C PHE A 151 -22.16 21.38 -1.93
N ASN A 152 -21.83 20.80 -3.08
CA ASN A 152 -22.65 20.81 -4.30
C ASN A 152 -22.41 19.56 -5.19
N PRO A 153 -23.38 18.64 -5.35
CA PRO A 153 -24.42 18.27 -4.40
C PRO A 153 -23.95 17.17 -3.43
N THR A 154 -22.68 16.73 -3.51
CA THR A 154 -22.14 15.62 -2.72
C THR A 154 -21.23 16.08 -1.59
N THR A 155 -21.35 15.46 -0.42
CA THR A 155 -20.43 15.64 0.72
C THR A 155 -20.20 14.31 1.44
N GLN A 156 -19.12 14.22 2.20
CA GLN A 156 -18.79 13.05 3.02
C GLN A 156 -18.94 13.40 4.50
N ILE A 157 -19.53 12.49 5.27
CA ILE A 157 -19.69 12.59 6.72
C ILE A 157 -18.93 11.42 7.33
N ALA A 158 -17.97 11.72 8.20
CA ALA A 158 -17.19 10.71 8.91
C ALA A 158 -17.61 10.61 10.38
N VAL A 159 -17.62 9.39 10.91
CA VAL A 159 -17.93 9.08 12.31
C VAL A 159 -17.01 8.00 12.85
N ASP A 160 -16.53 8.23 14.06
CA ASP A 160 -15.78 7.28 14.87
C ASP A 160 -16.69 6.60 15.88
N LEU A 161 -16.67 5.27 15.89
CA LEU A 161 -17.38 4.44 16.86
C LEU A 161 -16.38 3.64 17.71
N PRO A 162 -16.34 3.86 19.04
CA PRO A 162 -15.43 3.12 19.92
C PRO A 162 -15.92 1.70 20.26
N GLU A 163 -17.22 1.45 20.10
CA GLU A 163 -17.84 0.15 20.33
C GLU A 163 -18.94 -0.10 19.29
N ALA A 164 -19.26 -1.37 19.03
CA ALA A 164 -20.34 -1.71 18.11
C ALA A 164 -21.70 -1.26 18.67
N ALA A 165 -22.51 -0.59 17.84
CA ALA A 165 -23.79 -0.05 18.27
C ALA A 165 -24.81 0.05 17.12
N THR A 166 -26.10 -0.09 17.46
CA THR A 166 -27.19 0.24 16.55
C THR A 166 -27.15 1.75 16.27
N THR A 167 -26.84 2.09 15.02
CA THR A 167 -26.54 3.44 14.56
C THR A 167 -27.56 3.92 13.53
N GLU A 168 -28.11 5.11 13.75
CA GLU A 168 -28.97 5.82 12.82
C GLU A 168 -28.33 7.18 12.47
N ILE A 169 -28.06 7.39 11.18
CA ILE A 169 -27.47 8.62 10.63
C ILE A 169 -28.52 9.29 9.77
N THR A 170 -28.96 10.47 10.18
CA THR A 170 -30.11 11.16 9.58
C THR A 170 -29.79 12.61 9.25
N VAL A 171 -30.43 13.12 8.21
CA VAL A 171 -30.37 14.52 7.80
C VAL A 171 -31.70 15.19 8.08
N TRP A 172 -31.64 16.41 8.61
CA TRP A 172 -32.75 17.22 9.05
C TRP A 172 -32.68 18.61 8.43
N ASN A 173 -33.82 19.21 8.14
CA ASN A 173 -33.89 20.63 7.79
C ASN A 173 -34.00 21.51 9.05
N ILE A 174 -33.88 22.82 8.88
CA ILE A 174 -34.01 23.81 9.97
C ILE A 174 -35.39 23.81 10.64
N MET A 175 -36.42 23.27 9.99
CA MET A 175 -37.76 23.12 10.53
C MET A 175 -37.92 21.86 11.40
N GLY A 176 -36.84 21.09 11.61
CA GLY A 176 -36.87 19.86 12.40
C GLY A 176 -37.54 18.69 11.68
N GLN A 177 -37.65 18.73 10.36
CA GLN A 177 -38.15 17.61 9.57
C GLN A 177 -36.98 16.76 9.09
N ARG A 178 -37.07 15.44 9.30
CA ARG A 178 -36.10 14.47 8.77
C ARG A 178 -36.28 14.39 7.26
N VAL A 179 -35.26 14.81 6.52
CA VAL A 179 -35.27 14.84 5.06
C VAL A 179 -34.67 13.58 4.45
N ALA A 180 -33.69 12.95 5.11
CA ALA A 180 -33.07 11.73 4.64
C ALA A 180 -32.54 10.87 5.80
N THR A 181 -32.43 9.57 5.57
CA THR A 181 -31.72 8.63 6.44
C THR A 181 -30.58 8.05 5.63
N LEU A 182 -29.34 8.35 6.01
CA LEU A 182 -28.13 7.92 5.30
C LEU A 182 -27.78 6.48 5.65
N TYR A 183 -27.99 6.11 6.91
CA TYR A 183 -27.74 4.76 7.40
C TYR A 183 -28.65 4.46 8.59
N LYS A 184 -29.09 3.21 8.66
CA LYS A 184 -29.83 2.67 9.80
C LYS A 184 -29.53 1.17 9.93
N GLY A 185 -28.85 0.79 11.01
CA GLY A 185 -28.49 -0.59 11.29
C GLY A 185 -27.40 -0.69 12.34
N ASP A 186 -26.86 -1.89 12.56
CA ASP A 186 -25.73 -2.07 13.46
C ASP A 186 -24.42 -1.72 12.75
N LEU A 187 -23.56 -0.93 13.39
CA LEU A 187 -22.19 -0.65 12.94
C LEU A 187 -21.21 -1.20 13.97
N ASN A 188 -20.15 -1.84 13.48
CA ASN A 188 -19.04 -2.27 14.31
C ASN A 188 -18.19 -1.07 14.76
N ALA A 189 -17.38 -1.27 15.80
CA ALA A 189 -16.40 -0.29 16.23
C ALA A 189 -15.40 0.00 15.09
N GLY A 190 -15.07 1.26 14.85
CA GLY A 190 -14.21 1.70 13.75
C GLY A 190 -14.54 3.09 13.22
N HIS A 191 -13.77 3.52 12.21
CA HIS A 191 -14.00 4.74 11.45
C HIS A 191 -14.91 4.47 10.25
N HIS A 192 -16.03 5.20 10.14
CA HIS A 192 -17.01 5.03 9.06
C HIS A 192 -17.20 6.33 8.30
N THR A 193 -17.16 6.27 6.97
CA THR A 193 -17.42 7.40 6.08
C THR A 193 -18.66 7.15 5.24
N LEU A 194 -19.58 8.10 5.23
CA LEU A 194 -20.83 8.04 4.48
C LEU A 194 -20.93 9.18 3.48
N ASN A 195 -21.38 8.85 2.27
CA ASN A 195 -21.59 9.82 1.21
C ASN A 195 -23.04 10.30 1.23
N PHE A 196 -23.22 11.61 1.17
CA PHE A 196 -24.54 12.23 1.01
C PHE A 196 -24.58 13.01 -0.30
N ASP A 197 -25.60 12.74 -1.12
CA ASP A 197 -25.77 13.30 -2.47
C ASP A 197 -26.80 14.44 -2.55
N GLY A 198 -27.25 14.95 -1.40
CA GLY A 198 -28.18 16.07 -1.34
C GLY A 198 -29.60 15.72 -1.77
N ARG A 199 -30.03 14.45 -1.68
CA ARG A 199 -31.41 14.02 -1.95
C ARG A 199 -32.21 13.71 -0.69
N ASP A 200 -33.52 13.89 -0.78
CA ASP A 200 -34.47 13.44 0.25
C ASP A 200 -34.82 11.95 0.11
N SER A 201 -35.63 11.42 1.04
CA SER A 201 -36.10 10.04 1.03
C SER A 201 -36.95 9.65 -0.20
N ASN A 202 -37.44 10.62 -0.98
CA ASN A 202 -38.18 10.39 -2.23
C ASN A 202 -37.27 10.53 -3.46
N GLY A 203 -35.95 10.69 -3.28
CA GLY A 203 -34.98 10.86 -4.35
C GLY A 203 -34.97 12.27 -4.97
N LYS A 204 -35.74 13.21 -4.40
CA LYS A 204 -35.80 14.61 -4.88
C LYS A 204 -34.60 15.38 -4.34
N GLN A 205 -34.02 16.22 -5.18
CA GLN A 205 -32.92 17.10 -4.77
C GLN A 205 -33.39 18.12 -3.74
N LEU A 206 -32.60 18.28 -2.69
CA LEU A 206 -32.75 19.32 -1.68
C LEU A 206 -32.45 20.70 -2.28
N THR A 207 -33.08 21.73 -1.74
CA THR A 207 -32.85 23.13 -2.11
C THR A 207 -31.59 23.67 -1.44
N SER A 208 -30.93 24.68 -2.04
CA SER A 208 -29.82 25.37 -1.37
C SER A 208 -30.25 25.89 0.01
N GLY A 209 -29.44 25.65 1.03
CA GLY A 209 -29.80 25.98 2.40
C GLY A 209 -28.97 25.25 3.45
N MET A 210 -29.28 25.54 4.72
CA MET A 210 -28.65 24.89 5.86
C MET A 210 -29.41 23.62 6.24
N TYR A 211 -28.66 22.57 6.52
CA TYR A 211 -29.14 21.28 6.99
C TYR A 211 -28.36 20.85 8.22
N LEU A 212 -28.95 19.95 9.00
CA LEU A 212 -28.30 19.32 10.15
C LEU A 212 -28.20 17.83 9.88
N TYR A 213 -27.08 17.22 10.21
CA TYR A 213 -26.96 15.76 10.26
C TYR A 213 -26.73 15.33 11.69
N ARG A 214 -27.39 14.24 12.06
CA ARG A 214 -27.38 13.66 13.39
C ARG A 214 -26.97 12.21 13.31
N VAL A 215 -26.07 11.81 14.18
CA VAL A 215 -25.72 10.42 14.45
C VAL A 215 -26.25 10.05 15.83
N ALA A 216 -27.00 8.95 15.89
CA ALA A 216 -27.42 8.30 17.13
C ALA A 216 -26.90 6.85 17.11
N ALA A 217 -25.93 6.54 17.96
CA ALA A 217 -25.26 5.24 18.03
C ALA A 217 -25.25 4.75 19.49
N GLY A 218 -26.20 3.90 19.87
CA GLY A 218 -26.36 3.45 21.25
C GLY A 218 -26.47 4.61 22.24
N LYS A 219 -25.46 4.78 23.11
CA LYS A 219 -25.36 5.89 24.09
C LYS A 219 -24.85 7.21 23.49
N TYR A 220 -24.26 7.17 22.29
CA TYR A 220 -23.65 8.34 21.64
C TYR A 220 -24.66 9.08 20.78
N ASN A 221 -24.67 10.40 20.89
CA ASN A 221 -25.48 11.28 20.05
C ASN A 221 -24.67 12.53 19.71
N ALA A 222 -24.53 12.85 18.43
CA ALA A 222 -23.96 14.11 17.97
C ALA A 222 -24.74 14.68 16.79
N THR A 223 -24.76 16.00 16.70
CA THR A 223 -25.39 16.74 15.60
C THR A 223 -24.44 17.82 15.12
N LYS A 224 -24.29 17.95 13.81
CA LYS A 224 -23.51 19.01 13.17
C LYS A 224 -24.31 19.61 12.01
N LYS A 225 -23.87 20.79 11.56
CA LYS A 225 -24.52 21.53 10.48
C LYS A 225 -23.74 21.39 9.18
N MET A 226 -24.45 21.43 8.06
CA MET A 226 -23.90 21.48 6.72
C MET A 226 -24.67 22.47 5.86
N THR A 227 -24.00 23.04 4.86
CA THR A 227 -24.61 24.00 3.94
C THR A 227 -24.57 23.45 2.53
N LEU A 228 -25.76 23.25 1.94
CA LEU A 228 -25.90 22.89 0.55
C LEU A 228 -25.92 24.16 -0.30
N MET A 229 -25.04 24.23 -1.28
CA MET A 229 -24.98 25.32 -2.26
C MET A 229 -25.22 24.74 -3.66
N LYS A 230 -26.11 25.35 -4.43
CA LYS A 230 -26.43 24.96 -5.80
C LYS A 230 -26.47 26.20 -6.68
#